data_AF-A0A7S3T2Y3-F1
#
_entry.id   AF-A0A7S3T2Y3-F1
#
_cell.length_a   1.000
_cell.length_b   1.000
_cell.length_c   1.000
_cell.angle_alpha   90.00
_cell.angle_beta   90.00
_cell.angle_gamma   90.00
#
_symmetry.space_group_name_H-M   'P 1'
#
loop_
_entity.id
_entity.type
_entity.pdbx_description
1 polymer ?
#
loop_
_entity_poly.entity_id
_entity_poly.type
_entity_poly.pdbx_seq_one_letter_code
_entity_poly.pdbx_strand_id
1 'polypeptide(L)'
;IHRKNVNYLHLDYNFNLKPVKTLTTKERKKSRFGNAFHLCREILRLTKLVVDSHVQYRLGNVDAYQLADGLQYIFAHVGQLTGMYRYKYRLMRQIRMCKDLKHLIYYR
;
A
#
# COMPACT_ATOMS: atom_id res chain seq x y z
N ILE A 1 -12.07 13.02 -2.18
CA ILE A 1 -11.21 14.20 -2.48
C ILE A 1 -12.04 15.35 -3.03
N HIS A 2 -12.82 15.14 -4.09
CA HIS A 2 -13.73 16.15 -4.66
C HIS A 2 -14.71 16.77 -3.67
N ARG A 3 -15.31 16.00 -2.75
CA ARG A 3 -16.17 16.54 -1.68
C ARG A 3 -15.50 17.63 -0.82
N LYS A 4 -14.17 17.61 -0.68
CA LYS A 4 -13.39 18.65 0.06
C LYS A 4 -12.91 19.80 -0.84
N ASN A 5 -13.24 19.79 -2.13
CA ASN A 5 -12.78 20.75 -3.14
C ASN A 5 -11.24 20.90 -3.13
N VAL A 6 -10.55 19.75 -3.18
CA VAL A 6 -9.08 19.64 -3.24
C VAL A 6 -8.69 19.13 -4.62
N ASN A 7 -8.72 20.02 -5.63
CA ASN A 7 -8.50 19.65 -7.04
C ASN A 7 -7.01 19.57 -7.42
N TYR A 8 -6.13 19.99 -6.52
CA TYR A 8 -4.68 20.01 -6.68
C TYR A 8 -3.98 18.76 -6.11
N LEU A 9 -4.76 17.77 -5.70
CA LEU A 9 -4.28 16.44 -5.34
C LEU A 9 -4.90 15.40 -6.25
N HIS A 10 -4.06 14.48 -6.73
CA HIS A 10 -4.44 13.34 -7.54
C HIS A 10 -4.19 12.05 -6.76
N LEU A 11 -5.19 11.17 -6.72
CA LEU A 11 -5.05 9.80 -6.21
C LEU A 11 -4.92 8.88 -7.43
N ASP A 12 -3.74 8.30 -7.63
CA ASP A 12 -3.55 7.34 -8.74
C ASP A 12 -4.21 5.99 -8.45
N TYR A 13 -4.35 5.15 -9.49
CA TYR A 13 -4.99 3.83 -9.40
C TYR A 13 -4.25 2.83 -8.50
N ASN A 14 -2.99 3.12 -8.16
CA ASN A 14 -2.18 2.37 -7.19
C ASN A 14 -2.24 3.00 -5.79
N PHE A 15 -3.24 3.86 -5.57
CA PHE A 15 -3.52 4.54 -4.31
C PHE A 15 -2.40 5.46 -3.81
N ASN A 16 -1.54 6.01 -4.68
CA ASN A 16 -0.62 7.08 -4.27
C ASN A 16 -1.32 8.43 -4.34
N LEU A 17 -1.23 9.21 -3.27
CA LEU A 17 -1.71 10.58 -3.24
C LEU A 17 -0.56 11.53 -3.60
N LYS A 18 -0.66 12.22 -4.74
CA LYS A 18 0.38 13.11 -5.26
C LYS A 18 -0.18 14.52 -5.50
N PRO A 19 0.59 15.58 -5.25
CA PRO A 19 0.22 16.92 -5.69
C PRO A 19 0.36 17.03 -7.21
N VAL A 20 -0.60 17.70 -7.86
CA VAL A 20 -0.56 17.95 -9.32
C VAL A 20 0.39 19.11 -9.66
N LYS A 21 0.60 20.02 -8.70
CA LYS A 21 1.48 21.18 -8.80
C LYS A 21 2.09 21.47 -7.44
N THR A 22 3.10 22.33 -7.38
CA THR A 22 3.61 22.86 -6.11
C THR A 22 2.50 23.59 -5.37
N LEU A 23 2.27 23.20 -4.11
CA LEU A 23 1.16 23.71 -3.31
C LEU A 23 1.57 24.93 -2.50
N THR A 24 0.73 25.96 -2.51
CA THR A 24 0.83 27.09 -1.59
C THR A 24 0.64 26.64 -0.14
N THR A 25 1.08 27.45 0.82
CA THR A 25 0.89 27.16 2.26
C THR A 25 -0.59 26.99 2.63
N LYS A 26 -1.49 27.76 2.02
CA LYS A 26 -2.95 27.65 2.19
C LYS A 26 -3.49 26.32 1.64
N GLU A 27 -3.08 25.94 0.43
CA GLU A 27 -3.47 24.67 -0.18
C GLU A 27 -2.98 23.47 0.64
N ARG A 28 -1.72 23.50 1.10
CA ARG A 28 -1.13 22.46 1.97
C ARG A 28 -1.89 22.27 3.28
N LYS A 29 -2.27 23.37 3.94
CA LYS A 29 -3.05 23.32 5.19
C LYS A 29 -4.44 22.74 4.93
N LYS A 30 -5.13 23.18 3.87
CA LYS A 30 -6.47 22.70 3.50
C LYS A 30 -6.49 21.22 3.10
N SER A 31 -5.45 20.75 2.43
CA SER A 31 -5.36 19.36 1.94
C SER A 31 -4.74 18.38 2.92
N ARG A 32 -4.58 18.77 4.20
CA ARG A 32 -4.07 17.87 5.23
C ARG A 32 -5.15 16.84 5.57
N PHE A 33 -4.89 15.58 5.20
CA PHE A 33 -5.73 14.46 5.58
C PHE A 33 -5.25 13.85 6.90
N GLY A 34 -6.18 13.31 7.68
CA GLY A 34 -5.88 12.63 8.93
C GLY A 34 -5.45 11.18 8.72
N ASN A 35 -5.02 10.53 9.81
CA ASN A 35 -4.55 9.14 9.80
C ASN A 35 -5.61 8.16 9.28
N ALA A 36 -6.90 8.38 9.53
CA ALA A 36 -7.96 7.50 9.04
C ALA A 36 -7.99 7.39 7.51
N PHE A 37 -7.89 8.52 6.80
CA PHE A 37 -7.85 8.54 5.34
C PHE A 37 -6.61 7.81 4.81
N HIS A 38 -5.44 8.11 5.39
CA HIS A 38 -4.19 7.53 4.93
C HIS A 38 -4.06 6.04 5.25
N LEU A 39 -4.53 5.61 6.42
CA LEU A 39 -4.57 4.21 6.79
C LEU A 39 -5.49 3.42 5.86
N CYS A 40 -6.70 3.92 5.59
CA CYS A 40 -7.62 3.31 4.62
C CYS A 40 -7.00 3.21 3.22
N ARG A 41 -6.37 4.30 2.74
CA ARG A 41 -5.65 4.31 1.46
C ARG A 41 -4.57 3.24 1.37
N GLU A 42 -3.79 3.06 2.43
CA GLU A 42 -2.71 2.06 2.46
C GLU A 42 -3.23 0.62 2.60
N ILE A 43 -4.38 0.40 3.27
CA ILE A 43 -5.06 -0.91 3.28
C ILE A 43 -5.54 -1.25 1.86
N LEU A 44 -6.20 -0.30 1.18
CA LEU A 44 -6.65 -0.49 -0.20
C LEU A 44 -5.49 -0.74 -1.16
N ARG A 45 -4.33 -0.08 -0.95
CA ARG A 45 -3.10 -0.35 -1.69
C ARG A 45 -2.64 -1.80 -1.52
N LEU A 46 -2.64 -2.33 -0.29
CA LEU A 46 -2.28 -3.73 -0.04
C LEU A 46 -3.24 -4.68 -0.76
N THR A 47 -4.55 -4.46 -0.65
CA THR A 47 -5.56 -5.26 -1.34
C THR A 47 -5.37 -5.22 -2.85
N LYS A 48 -5.07 -4.04 -3.41
CA LYS A 48 -4.81 -3.87 -4.84
C LYS A 48 -3.61 -4.69 -5.31
N LEU A 49 -2.50 -4.70 -4.55
CA LEU A 49 -1.31 -5.52 -4.89
C LEU A 49 -1.63 -7.02 -4.95
N VAL A 50 -2.41 -7.52 -3.98
CA VAL A 50 -2.83 -8.93 -3.94
C VAL A 50 -3.72 -9.25 -5.15
N VAL A 51 -4.74 -8.43 -5.41
CA VAL A 51 -5.68 -8.62 -6.53
C VAL A 51 -4.95 -8.53 -7.88
N ASP A 52 -4.04 -7.57 -8.05
CA ASP A 52 -3.28 -7.42 -9.29
C ASP A 52 -2.40 -8.64 -9.58
N SER A 53 -1.80 -9.23 -8.54
CA SER A 53 -1.02 -10.47 -8.68
C SER A 53 -1.89 -11.60 -9.21
N HIS A 54 -3.11 -11.75 -8.68
CA HIS A 54 -4.08 -12.71 -9.21
C HIS A 54 -4.54 -12.38 -10.62
N VAL A 55 -4.72 -11.10 -10.97
CA VAL A 55 -5.09 -10.69 -12.33
C VAL A 55 -3.99 -11.08 -13.32
N GLN A 56 -2.71 -10.82 -13.01
CA GLN A 56 -1.59 -11.22 -13.87
C GLN A 56 -1.57 -12.73 -14.12
N TYR A 57 -1.82 -13.53 -13.07
CA TYR A 57 -1.93 -14.98 -13.20
C TYR A 57 -3.09 -15.40 -14.10
N ARG A 58 -4.27 -14.80 -13.92
CA ARG A 58 -5.47 -15.14 -14.71
C ARG A 58 -5.38 -14.69 -16.17
N LEU A 59 -4.58 -13.67 -16.46
CA LEU A 59 -4.27 -13.24 -17.83
C LEU A 59 -3.21 -14.13 -18.50
N GLY A 60 -2.58 -15.06 -17.76
CA GLY A 60 -1.53 -15.93 -18.29
C GLY A 60 -0.16 -15.27 -18.40
N ASN A 61 0.03 -14.09 -17.78
CA ASN A 61 1.31 -13.37 -17.83
C ASN A 61 2.35 -13.94 -16.85
N VAL A 62 1.90 -14.65 -15.82
CA VAL A 62 2.75 -15.31 -14.81
C VAL A 62 2.22 -16.70 -14.52
N ASP A 63 3.13 -17.60 -14.13
CA ASP A 63 2.76 -18.97 -13.73
C ASP A 63 2.26 -19.04 -12.27
N ALA A 64 1.81 -20.23 -11.87
CA ALA A 64 1.28 -20.47 -10.53
C ALA A 64 2.34 -20.36 -9.42
N TYR A 65 3.60 -20.72 -9.71
CA TYR A 65 4.70 -20.63 -8.75
C TYR A 65 5.10 -19.17 -8.52
N GLN A 66 5.16 -18.36 -9.58
CA GLN A 66 5.38 -16.93 -9.53
C GLN A 66 4.26 -16.20 -8.79
N LEU A 67 2.99 -16.61 -8.97
CA LEU A 67 1.89 -16.08 -8.16
C LEU A 67 2.11 -16.38 -6.67
N ALA A 68 2.45 -17.63 -6.33
CA ALA A 68 2.65 -18.04 -4.94
C ALA A 68 3.82 -17.28 -4.29
N ASP A 69 4.95 -17.14 -4.99
CA ASP A 69 6.11 -16.36 -4.54
C ASP A 69 5.76 -14.87 -4.41
N GLY A 70 5.04 -14.30 -5.39
CA GLY A 70 4.56 -12.93 -5.34
C GLY A 70 3.67 -12.64 -4.13
N LEU A 71 2.75 -13.55 -3.81
CA LEU A 71 1.89 -13.44 -2.61
C LEU A 71 2.71 -13.54 -1.33
N GLN A 72 3.64 -14.50 -1.25
CA GLN A 72 4.56 -14.63 -0.10
C GLN A 72 5.33 -13.33 0.10
N TYR A 73 5.89 -12.78 -0.98
CA TYR A 73 6.66 -11.55 -0.97
C TYR A 73 5.81 -10.36 -0.49
N ILE A 74 4.58 -10.23 -0.99
CA ILE A 74 3.65 -9.16 -0.59
C ILE A 74 3.40 -9.19 0.92
N PHE A 75 3.06 -10.34 1.49
CA PHE A 75 2.76 -10.46 2.92
C PHE A 75 4.00 -10.34 3.81
N ALA A 76 5.16 -10.79 3.35
CA ALA A 76 6.41 -10.65 4.10
C ALA A 76 6.97 -9.21 4.06
N HIS A 77 6.63 -8.41 3.03
CA HIS A 77 7.19 -7.08 2.79
C HIS A 77 6.14 -5.95 2.79
N VAL A 78 5.03 -6.12 3.53
CA VAL A 78 3.99 -5.09 3.69
C VAL A 78 4.58 -3.73 4.11
N GLY A 79 5.58 -3.72 4.99
CA GLY A 79 6.24 -2.49 5.45
C GLY A 79 7.05 -1.76 4.37
N GLN A 80 7.48 -2.45 3.32
CA GLN A 80 8.23 -1.87 2.21
C GLN A 80 7.32 -1.49 1.04
N LEU A 81 6.35 -2.34 0.71
CA LEU A 81 5.43 -2.15 -0.41
C LEU A 81 4.30 -1.15 -0.11
N THR A 82 3.99 -0.98 1.17
CA THR A 82 3.01 -0.01 1.66
C THR A 82 3.67 0.93 2.67
N GLY A 83 2.89 1.88 3.21
CA GLY A 83 3.30 2.81 4.25
C GLY A 83 2.40 2.79 5.48
N MET A 84 1.61 1.72 5.71
CA MET A 84 0.60 1.69 6.78
C MET A 84 1.16 2.02 8.17
N TYR A 85 2.39 1.58 8.46
CA TYR A 85 3.05 1.80 9.76
C TYR A 85 3.22 3.29 10.10
N ARG A 86 3.27 4.19 9.09
CA ARG A 86 3.34 5.65 9.28
C ARG A 86 2.06 6.24 9.87
N TYR A 87 0.93 5.57 9.65
CA TYR A 87 -0.41 6.03 10.06
C TYR A 87 -1.00 5.23 11.22
N LYS A 88 -0.46 4.02 11.48
CA LYS A 88 -0.74 3.21 12.69
C LYS A 88 0.49 2.37 13.07
N TYR A 89 1.32 2.89 13.97
CA TYR A 89 2.61 2.27 14.32
C TYR A 89 2.49 0.89 15.01
N ARG A 90 1.34 0.61 15.67
CA ARG A 90 1.07 -0.71 16.28
C ARG A 90 1.19 -1.87 15.27
N LEU A 91 1.04 -1.59 13.97
CA LEU A 91 1.23 -2.55 12.88
C LEU A 91 2.66 -3.11 12.79
N MET A 92 3.66 -2.43 13.35
CA MET A 92 5.03 -2.93 13.40
C MET A 92 5.13 -4.31 14.08
N ARG A 93 4.20 -4.64 14.99
CA ARG A 93 4.10 -5.99 15.58
C ARG A 93 3.85 -7.05 14.50
N GLN A 94 2.89 -6.83 13.61
CA GLN A 94 2.57 -7.76 12.52
C GLN A 94 3.71 -7.83 11.50
N ILE A 95 4.32 -6.70 11.15
CA ILE A 95 5.44 -6.67 10.19
C ILE A 95 6.62 -7.48 10.72
N ARG A 96 6.98 -7.35 12.00
CA ARG A 96 8.05 -8.15 12.63
C ARG A 96 7.71 -9.64 12.61
N MET A 97 6.50 -10.00 13.02
CA MET A 97 6.03 -11.39 12.98
C MET A 97 6.13 -12.01 11.57
N CYS A 98 5.73 -11.28 10.53
CA CYS A 98 5.83 -11.77 9.15
C CYS A 98 7.30 -11.95 8.72
N LYS A 99 8.21 -11.08 9.19
CA LYS A 99 9.65 -11.21 8.93
C LYS A 99 10.23 -12.44 9.63
N ASP A 100 9.83 -12.69 10.88
CA ASP A 100 10.27 -13.87 11.64
C ASP A 100 9.80 -15.17 10.97
N LEU A 101 8.52 -15.21 10.53
CA LEU A 101 7.96 -16.33 9.77
C LEU A 101 8.70 -16.54 8.44
N LYS A 102 9.06 -15.47 7.72
CA LYS A 102 9.85 -15.58 6.49
C LYS A 102 11.18 -16.29 6.74
N HIS A 103 11.92 -15.87 7.77
CA HIS A 103 13.19 -16.51 8.10
C HIS A 103 12.99 -17.99 8.48
N LEU A 104 11.98 -18.30 9.31
CA LEU A 104 11.69 -19.68 9.70
C LEU A 104 11.41 -20.59 8.49
N ILE A 105 10.64 -20.09 7.51
CA ILE A 105 10.28 -20.87 6.32
C ILE A 105 11.50 -21.05 5.40
N TYR A 106 12.36 -20.04 5.27
CA TYR A 106 13.49 -20.07 4.32
C TYR A 106 14.67 -20.92 4.80
N TYR A 107 14.84 -21.07 6.12
CA TYR A 107 15.93 -21.84 6.72
C TYR A 107 15.51 -23.27 7.12
N ARG A 108 14.30 -23.69 6.78
CA ARG A 108 13.80 -25.06 7.01
C ARG A 108 14.02 -25.91 5.77
#